data_AF-A0A0W8CWX9-F1
#
_entry.id   AF-A0A0W8CWX9-F1
#
_cell.length_a   1.000
_cell.length_b   1.000
_cell.length_c   1.000
_cell.angle_alpha   90.00
_cell.angle_beta   90.00
_cell.angle_gamma   90.00
#
_symmetry.space_group_name_H-M   'P 1'
#
loop_
_entity.id
_entity.type
_entity.pdbx_description
1 polymer ?
#
loop_
_entity_poly.entity_id
_entity_poly.type
_entity_poly.pdbx_seq_one_letter_code
_entity_poly.pdbx_strand_id
1 'polypeptide(L)'
;MEMNSVTIEDLDKYIEPNNKEQGVVSSDVWGTDITTSDSDNVVPSSEFNDAPFAVHSRGIRKMWAEPDSSGVLVRGKTYMDDLVKVPAGKAIGKLLHVDLWRFETAEERHHLAMKEETRPNSVLVYCREKFPDSRVFIVNIELPNTDNLSIVIYWLIPPAPKNPEEEGTAAFHRLFNRFCDEGDDDFRNNRFKLIPNLVEGPWILQTLVPNRPALTGNKLTQRYFCRSNYFELDLDVASSTAAQYIGSMCQSWASYLQMHLYLTLQGENEDELQERILGGVDVSYLNLELATEFS
;
A
#
# COMPACT_ATOMS: atom_id res chain seq x y z
N MET A 1 -22.33 23.73 -4.11
CA MET A 1 -21.50 22.90 -3.21
C MET A 1 -20.48 23.82 -2.59
N GLU A 2 -20.59 24.10 -1.30
CA GLU A 2 -19.52 24.77 -0.57
C GLU A 2 -18.28 23.88 -0.62
N MET A 3 -17.20 24.36 -1.23
CA MET A 3 -15.88 23.78 -1.04
C MET A 3 -15.53 24.01 0.43
N ASN A 4 -15.66 22.97 1.27
CA ASN A 4 -15.03 22.98 2.58
C ASN A 4 -13.54 23.22 2.35
N SER A 5 -13.03 24.38 2.78
CA SER A 5 -11.62 24.71 2.67
C SER A 5 -10.85 23.83 3.66
N VAL A 6 -10.23 22.77 3.17
CA VAL A 6 -9.28 21.97 3.95
C VAL A 6 -8.11 22.89 4.32
N THR A 7 -7.85 23.06 5.61
CA THR A 7 -6.75 23.91 6.08
C THR A 7 -5.43 23.15 6.05
N ILE A 8 -4.30 23.87 6.05
CA ILE A 8 -2.96 23.25 6.18
C ILE A 8 -2.86 22.44 7.49
N GLU A 9 -3.50 22.91 8.57
CA GLU A 9 -3.55 22.21 9.86
C GLU A 9 -4.30 20.88 9.80
N ASP A 10 -5.27 20.73 8.90
CA ASP A 10 -5.98 19.46 8.68
C ASP A 10 -5.13 18.45 7.90
N LEU A 11 -4.24 18.93 7.04
CA LEU A 11 -3.25 18.11 6.32
C LEU A 11 -2.10 17.69 7.25
N ASP A 12 -1.68 18.55 8.18
CA ASP A 12 -0.58 18.24 9.11
C ASP A 12 -0.92 17.09 10.09
N LYS A 13 -2.20 16.88 10.41
CA LYS A 13 -2.68 15.72 11.21
C LYS A 13 -2.42 14.37 10.52
N TYR A 14 -2.13 14.37 9.21
CA TYR A 14 -1.85 13.17 8.42
C TYR A 14 -0.39 12.74 8.44
N ILE A 15 0.45 13.45 9.18
CA ILE A 15 1.90 13.30 9.11
C ILE A 15 2.44 12.92 10.49
N GLU A 16 3.24 11.84 10.57
CA GLU A 16 4.00 11.60 11.81
C GLU A 16 4.87 12.82 12.12
N PRO A 17 4.82 13.39 13.35
CA PRO A 17 5.64 14.52 13.72
C PRO A 17 7.13 14.18 13.59
N ASN A 18 7.92 15.11 13.03
CA ASN A 18 9.37 14.98 12.95
C ASN A 18 9.96 14.87 14.37
N ASN A 19 10.58 13.74 14.70
CA ASN A 19 11.62 13.73 15.73
C ASN A 19 12.81 14.53 15.16
N LYS A 20 13.01 15.73 15.69
CA LYS A 20 14.08 16.64 15.27
C LYS A 20 15.45 16.01 15.53
N GLU A 21 16.19 15.76 14.46
CA GLU A 21 17.58 16.19 14.22
C GLU A 21 18.11 15.45 12.98
N GLN A 22 17.89 16.01 11.79
CA GLN A 22 18.68 15.64 10.61
C GLN A 22 19.20 16.92 9.97
N GLY A 23 20.52 16.97 9.79
CA GLY A 23 21.29 18.13 9.43
C GLY A 23 20.88 18.75 8.10
N VAL A 24 20.96 20.08 8.07
CA VAL A 24 20.77 20.93 6.89
C VAL A 24 21.76 20.51 5.81
N VAL A 25 21.28 19.95 4.70
CA VAL A 25 22.02 19.94 3.44
C VAL A 25 21.46 21.08 2.60
N SER A 26 22.31 22.09 2.40
CA SER A 26 22.07 23.28 1.59
C SER A 26 21.60 22.90 0.19
N SER A 27 20.49 23.48 -0.24
CA SER A 27 20.18 23.69 -1.66
C SER A 27 21.28 24.54 -2.27
N ASP A 28 21.82 24.15 -3.42
CA ASP A 28 22.06 25.05 -4.56
C ASP A 28 22.69 24.29 -5.74
N VAL A 29 22.48 24.86 -6.92
CA VAL A 29 22.99 24.50 -8.25
C VAL A 29 22.09 23.57 -9.08
N TRP A 30 21.09 24.20 -9.68
CA TRP A 30 20.51 23.80 -10.95
C TRP A 30 21.52 24.04 -12.08
N GLY A 31 21.91 22.97 -12.77
CA GLY A 31 22.56 23.01 -14.07
C GLY A 31 21.65 22.30 -15.07
N THR A 32 21.10 23.06 -16.01
CA THR A 32 20.32 22.58 -17.16
C THR A 32 21.21 21.77 -18.10
N ASP A 33 20.85 20.52 -18.37
CA ASP A 33 21.12 19.87 -19.66
C ASP A 33 20.08 18.77 -19.88
N ILE A 34 19.08 19.10 -20.71
CA ILE A 34 18.13 18.12 -21.24
C ILE A 34 18.90 17.30 -22.28
N THR A 35 19.35 16.12 -21.88
CA THR A 35 19.69 15.05 -22.83
C THR A 35 18.54 14.07 -22.83
N THR A 36 17.81 14.04 -23.94
CA THR A 36 16.83 13.00 -24.26
C THR A 36 17.57 11.68 -24.43
N SER A 37 17.65 10.88 -23.38
CA SER A 37 17.96 9.46 -23.49
C SER A 37 16.65 8.71 -23.69
N ASP A 38 16.48 8.13 -24.89
CA ASP A 38 15.56 7.02 -25.10
C ASP A 38 15.99 5.87 -24.19
N SER A 39 15.42 5.82 -22.97
CA SER A 39 15.44 4.61 -22.16
C SER A 39 14.22 3.81 -22.52
N ASP A 40 14.44 2.70 -23.24
CA ASP A 40 13.52 1.57 -23.25
C ASP A 40 13.16 1.25 -21.79
N ASN A 41 12.01 1.72 -21.34
CA ASN A 41 11.48 1.44 -20.01
C ASN A 41 11.17 -0.06 -19.94
N VAL A 42 12.15 -0.82 -19.45
CA VAL A 42 11.96 -2.20 -19.03
C VAL A 42 11.00 -2.16 -17.85
N VAL A 43 9.70 -2.30 -18.13
CA VAL A 43 8.67 -2.47 -17.11
C VAL A 43 9.07 -3.70 -16.29
N PRO A 44 9.28 -3.57 -14.97
CA PRO A 44 9.61 -4.72 -14.13
C PRO A 44 8.55 -5.79 -14.30
N SER A 45 8.97 -6.95 -14.83
CA SER A 45 8.07 -8.07 -15.05
C SER A 45 7.69 -8.68 -13.70
N SER A 46 6.41 -8.61 -13.33
CA SER A 46 5.89 -9.34 -12.17
C SER A 46 6.12 -10.85 -12.34
N GLU A 47 6.46 -11.51 -11.23
CA GLU A 47 6.68 -12.96 -11.16
C GLU A 47 5.43 -13.77 -11.52
N PHE A 48 4.25 -13.14 -11.58
CA PHE A 48 2.95 -13.77 -11.83
C PHE A 48 2.34 -13.39 -13.19
N ASN A 49 3.16 -12.98 -14.17
CA ASN A 49 2.67 -12.60 -15.50
C ASN A 49 1.87 -13.69 -16.21
N ASP A 50 2.21 -14.96 -15.99
CA ASP A 50 1.55 -16.12 -16.60
C ASP A 50 0.48 -16.76 -15.70
N ALA A 51 0.20 -16.17 -14.53
CA ALA A 51 -0.81 -16.71 -13.62
C ALA A 51 -2.22 -16.60 -14.22
N PRO A 52 -3.14 -17.55 -13.95
CA PRO A 52 -4.48 -17.53 -14.55
C PRO A 52 -5.25 -16.24 -14.29
N PHE A 53 -5.09 -15.63 -13.11
CA PHE A 53 -5.75 -14.37 -12.75
C PHE A 53 -5.25 -13.17 -13.56
N ALA A 54 -4.09 -13.24 -14.24
CA ALA A 54 -3.58 -12.14 -15.05
C ALA A 54 -4.45 -11.82 -16.29
N VAL A 55 -5.45 -12.65 -16.59
CA VAL A 55 -6.48 -12.34 -17.60
C VAL A 55 -7.34 -11.15 -17.21
N HIS A 56 -7.46 -10.90 -15.91
CA HIS A 56 -8.25 -9.85 -15.31
C HIS A 56 -7.51 -8.52 -15.28
N SER A 57 -8.27 -7.41 -15.31
CA SER A 57 -7.73 -6.04 -15.32
C SER A 57 -6.56 -5.84 -16.30
N ARG A 58 -6.57 -6.56 -17.43
CA ARG A 58 -5.49 -6.57 -18.41
C ARG A 58 -5.14 -5.17 -18.93
N GLY A 59 -6.15 -4.30 -19.04
CA GLY A 59 -5.99 -2.91 -19.46
C GLY A 59 -5.06 -2.09 -18.57
N ILE A 60 -5.05 -2.37 -17.25
CA ILE A 60 -4.20 -1.67 -16.28
C ILE A 60 -2.94 -2.45 -15.91
N ARG A 61 -2.69 -3.62 -16.50
CA ARG A 61 -1.57 -4.51 -16.12
C ARG A 61 -0.19 -3.85 -16.20
N LYS A 62 -0.03 -2.92 -17.16
CA LYS A 62 1.21 -2.16 -17.40
C LYS A 62 1.32 -0.90 -16.54
N MET A 63 0.27 -0.57 -15.78
CA MET A 63 0.17 0.63 -14.94
C MET A 63 0.54 0.34 -13.49
N TRP A 64 1.04 -0.86 -13.21
CA TRP A 64 1.52 -1.22 -11.88
C TRP A 64 2.66 -2.24 -11.92
N ALA A 65 3.53 -2.18 -10.92
CA ALA A 65 4.65 -3.09 -10.73
C ALA A 65 4.98 -3.27 -9.24
N GLU A 66 5.85 -4.23 -8.92
CA GLU A 66 6.45 -4.35 -7.58
C GLU A 66 7.65 -3.40 -7.47
N PRO A 67 7.63 -2.37 -6.60
CA PRO A 67 8.74 -1.45 -6.42
C PRO A 67 9.80 -2.04 -5.49
N ASP A 68 11.05 -1.60 -5.63
CA ASP A 68 12.08 -1.91 -4.62
C ASP A 68 11.76 -1.21 -3.30
N SER A 69 11.86 -1.96 -2.21
CA SER A 69 11.63 -1.47 -0.84
C SER A 69 12.93 -1.27 -0.05
N SER A 70 14.09 -1.60 -0.63
CA SER A 70 15.34 -1.69 0.11
C SER A 70 15.75 -0.39 0.79
N GLY A 71 15.45 0.75 0.15
CA GLY A 71 15.73 2.09 0.68
C GLY A 71 14.67 2.66 1.64
N VAL A 72 13.54 1.98 1.85
CA VAL A 72 12.47 2.50 2.71
C VAL A 72 12.91 2.43 4.17
N LEU A 73 12.80 3.55 4.90
CA LEU A 73 13.24 3.65 6.29
C LEU A 73 12.14 3.19 7.26
N VAL A 74 12.47 2.24 8.12
CA VAL A 74 11.56 1.61 9.11
C VAL A 74 12.20 1.61 10.50
N ARG A 75 11.42 1.42 11.57
CA ARG A 75 11.97 1.42 12.95
C ARG A 75 13.02 0.31 13.10
N GLY A 76 14.23 0.69 13.51
CA GLY A 76 15.36 -0.19 13.78
C GLY A 76 15.12 -1.15 14.95
N LYS A 77 16.01 -2.14 15.13
CA LYS A 77 15.93 -3.10 16.25
C LYS A 77 15.98 -2.43 17.62
N THR A 78 16.75 -1.35 17.75
CA THR A 78 16.96 -0.57 18.98
C THR A 78 16.15 0.73 19.02
N TYR A 79 15.14 0.85 18.14
CA TYR A 79 14.38 2.10 17.97
C TYR A 79 13.75 2.63 19.27
N MET A 80 13.39 1.74 20.20
CA MET A 80 12.80 2.14 21.48
C MET A 80 13.75 2.96 22.35
N ASP A 81 15.06 2.82 22.15
CA ASP A 81 16.10 3.56 22.87
C ASP A 81 16.66 4.72 22.05
N ASP A 82 16.93 4.48 20.76
CA ASP A 82 17.71 5.41 19.93
C ASP A 82 16.86 6.22 18.94
N LEU A 83 15.60 5.84 18.71
CA LEU A 83 14.69 6.43 17.73
C LEU A 83 15.24 6.41 16.28
N VAL A 84 16.15 5.50 15.96
CA VAL A 84 16.83 5.41 14.67
C VAL A 84 16.07 4.49 13.71
N LYS A 85 15.67 5.05 12.56
CA LYS A 85 15.14 4.27 11.44
C LYS A 85 16.28 3.74 10.58
N VAL A 86 16.09 2.55 10.02
CA VAL A 86 17.07 1.85 9.18
C VAL A 86 16.42 1.40 7.85
N PRO A 87 17.20 1.15 6.80
CA PRO A 87 16.68 0.57 5.56
C PRO A 87 15.99 -0.78 5.82
N ALA A 88 14.79 -0.96 5.27
CA ALA A 88 13.98 -2.15 5.51
C ALA A 88 14.45 -3.41 4.77
N GLY A 89 15.26 -3.23 3.73
CA GLY A 89 15.62 -4.31 2.81
C GLY A 89 14.44 -4.75 1.95
N LYS A 90 14.50 -6.00 1.46
CA LYS A 90 13.43 -6.58 0.63
C LYS A 90 12.14 -6.76 1.43
N ALA A 91 11.02 -6.48 0.77
CA ALA A 91 9.69 -6.77 1.27
C ALA A 91 9.53 -8.27 1.52
N ILE A 92 8.72 -8.62 2.51
CA ILE A 92 8.42 -10.01 2.86
C ILE A 92 7.46 -10.63 1.84
N GLY A 93 6.41 -9.89 1.49
CA GLY A 93 5.39 -10.30 0.55
C GLY A 93 5.74 -10.02 -0.91
N LYS A 94 5.02 -10.71 -1.79
CA LYS A 94 5.13 -10.58 -3.24
C LYS A 94 3.84 -10.07 -3.86
N LEU A 95 3.91 -9.01 -4.65
CA LEU A 95 2.77 -8.43 -5.36
C LEU A 95 2.26 -9.42 -6.41
N LEU A 96 1.03 -9.89 -6.22
CA LEU A 96 0.34 -10.84 -7.09
C LEU A 96 -0.37 -10.10 -8.23
N HIS A 97 -1.28 -9.21 -7.86
CA HIS A 97 -2.23 -8.61 -8.77
C HIS A 97 -2.73 -7.25 -8.27
N VAL A 98 -3.22 -6.43 -9.20
CA VAL A 98 -4.01 -5.24 -8.91
C VAL A 98 -5.22 -5.26 -9.81
N ASP A 99 -6.39 -5.27 -9.21
CA ASP A 99 -7.65 -5.03 -9.91
C ASP A 99 -8.09 -3.57 -9.73
N LEU A 100 -8.84 -3.07 -10.71
CA LEU A 100 -9.55 -1.80 -10.64
C LEU A 100 -11.03 -2.05 -10.92
N TRP A 101 -11.84 -1.90 -9.88
CA TRP A 101 -13.26 -2.22 -9.89
C TRP A 101 -14.13 -0.97 -9.83
N ARG A 102 -15.31 -1.05 -10.43
CA ARG A 102 -16.45 -0.15 -10.21
C ARG A 102 -17.63 -0.94 -9.66
N PHE A 103 -18.44 -0.27 -8.85
CA PHE A 103 -19.57 -0.88 -8.16
C PHE A 103 -20.80 0.02 -8.24
N GLU A 104 -21.99 -0.57 -8.16
CA GLU A 104 -23.23 0.20 -8.18
C GLU A 104 -23.42 0.97 -6.88
N THR A 105 -23.03 0.37 -5.75
CA THR A 105 -23.12 1.00 -4.42
C THR A 105 -21.81 0.90 -3.64
N ALA A 106 -21.65 1.77 -2.63
CA ALA A 106 -20.48 1.78 -1.77
C ALA A 106 -20.36 0.49 -0.93
N GLU A 107 -21.49 -0.09 -0.52
CA GLU A 107 -21.55 -1.28 0.32
C GLU A 107 -21.06 -2.54 -0.40
N GLU A 108 -21.18 -2.57 -1.74
CA GLU A 108 -20.71 -3.69 -2.56
C GLU A 108 -19.19 -3.82 -2.60
N ARG A 109 -18.49 -2.76 -2.19
CA ARG A 109 -17.02 -2.68 -2.12
C ARG A 109 -16.44 -3.39 -0.91
N HIS A 110 -17.25 -3.82 0.05
CA HIS A 110 -16.76 -4.43 1.27
C HIS A 110 -16.57 -5.95 1.11
N HIS A 111 -15.54 -6.49 1.78
CA HIS A 111 -15.25 -7.93 1.84
C HIS A 111 -15.19 -8.60 0.47
N LEU A 112 -14.45 -7.97 -0.45
CA LEU A 112 -14.29 -8.39 -1.84
C LEU A 112 -13.70 -9.79 -1.97
N ALA A 113 -12.88 -10.24 -1.00
CA ALA A 113 -12.31 -11.57 -1.00
C ALA A 113 -13.36 -12.67 -1.16
N MET A 114 -14.55 -12.54 -0.54
CA MET A 114 -15.63 -13.53 -0.67
C MET A 114 -16.14 -13.66 -2.09
N LYS A 115 -16.23 -12.54 -2.82
CA LYS A 115 -16.65 -12.52 -4.22
C LYS A 115 -15.47 -12.90 -5.15
N GLU A 116 -14.25 -12.55 -4.78
CA GLU A 116 -13.03 -12.91 -5.51
C GLU A 116 -12.87 -14.44 -5.55
N GLU A 117 -13.14 -15.16 -4.45
CA GLU A 117 -13.03 -16.62 -4.39
C GLU A 117 -13.98 -17.37 -5.35
N THR A 118 -15.11 -16.76 -5.74
CA THR A 118 -16.09 -17.38 -6.66
C THR A 118 -15.80 -17.07 -8.12
N ARG A 119 -14.89 -16.14 -8.39
CA ARG A 119 -14.57 -15.66 -9.73
C ARG A 119 -13.73 -16.69 -10.52
N PRO A 120 -13.99 -16.86 -11.83
CA PRO A 120 -13.11 -17.65 -12.68
C PRO A 120 -11.67 -17.15 -12.63
N ASN A 121 -10.70 -18.06 -12.55
CA ASN A 121 -9.28 -17.72 -12.40
C ASN A 121 -8.98 -16.83 -11.18
N SER A 122 -9.64 -17.10 -10.04
CA SER A 122 -9.42 -16.37 -8.79
C SER A 122 -7.97 -16.41 -8.31
N VAL A 123 -7.48 -15.26 -7.81
CA VAL A 123 -6.22 -15.08 -7.10
C VAL A 123 -6.21 -15.94 -5.84
N LEU A 124 -7.28 -15.89 -5.03
CA LEU A 124 -7.36 -16.62 -3.76
C LEU A 124 -7.43 -18.13 -3.95
N VAL A 125 -8.22 -18.61 -4.92
CA VAL A 125 -8.28 -20.04 -5.26
C VAL A 125 -6.92 -20.53 -5.75
N TYR A 126 -6.29 -19.79 -6.68
CA TYR A 126 -4.96 -20.14 -7.19
C TYR A 126 -3.92 -20.21 -6.07
N CYS A 127 -3.89 -19.19 -5.19
CA CYS A 127 -2.91 -19.15 -4.11
C CYS A 127 -3.15 -20.25 -3.08
N ARG A 128 -4.41 -20.56 -2.74
CA ARG A 128 -4.74 -21.66 -1.84
C ARG A 128 -4.25 -23.01 -2.37
N GLU A 129 -4.31 -23.23 -3.68
CA GLU A 129 -3.86 -24.47 -4.31
C GLU A 129 -2.34 -24.56 -4.48
N LYS A 130 -1.69 -23.45 -4.85
CA LYS A 130 -0.25 -23.42 -5.16
C LYS A 130 0.64 -23.14 -3.95
N PHE A 131 0.12 -22.39 -2.98
CA PHE A 131 0.83 -21.89 -1.82
C PHE A 131 -0.03 -22.06 -0.55
N PRO A 132 -0.40 -23.30 -0.17
CA PRO A 132 -1.37 -23.55 0.89
C PRO A 132 -0.95 -23.06 2.29
N ASP A 133 0.35 -22.90 2.52
CA ASP A 133 0.90 -22.38 3.78
C ASP A 133 1.10 -20.86 3.78
N SER A 134 0.88 -20.20 2.63
CA SER A 134 0.97 -18.75 2.48
C SER A 134 -0.39 -18.10 2.70
N ARG A 135 -0.38 -16.80 3.00
CA ARG A 135 -1.59 -15.99 3.15
C ARG A 135 -1.63 -14.88 2.13
N VAL A 136 -2.78 -14.66 1.51
CA VAL A 136 -2.97 -13.47 0.64
C VAL A 136 -3.36 -12.28 1.51
N PHE A 137 -2.56 -11.22 1.46
CA PHE A 137 -2.90 -9.93 2.08
C PHE A 137 -3.50 -9.02 1.02
N ILE A 138 -4.69 -8.51 1.27
CA ILE A 138 -5.47 -7.69 0.35
C ILE A 138 -5.63 -6.30 0.96
N VAL A 139 -5.33 -5.26 0.18
CA VAL A 139 -5.76 -3.91 0.50
C VAL A 139 -6.69 -3.42 -0.59
N ASN A 140 -7.89 -3.04 -0.18
CA ASN A 140 -8.89 -2.42 -1.02
C ASN A 140 -8.92 -0.92 -0.70
N ILE A 141 -8.42 -0.10 -1.62
CA ILE A 141 -8.48 1.35 -1.51
C ILE A 141 -9.78 1.81 -2.15
N GLU A 142 -10.76 2.13 -1.31
CA GLU A 142 -12.06 2.64 -1.70
C GLU A 142 -11.94 4.12 -2.09
N LEU A 143 -11.97 4.40 -3.40
CA LEU A 143 -11.79 5.76 -3.91
C LEU A 143 -13.01 6.64 -3.61
N PRO A 144 -12.80 7.93 -3.30
CA PRO A 144 -13.88 8.88 -3.07
C PRO A 144 -14.41 9.41 -4.40
N ASN A 145 -15.26 8.66 -5.09
CA ASN A 145 -15.90 9.09 -6.34
C ASN A 145 -17.33 8.56 -6.48
N THR A 146 -18.07 9.08 -7.46
CA THR A 146 -19.47 8.70 -7.70
C THR A 146 -19.64 7.33 -8.36
N ASP A 147 -18.57 6.77 -8.93
CA ASP A 147 -18.58 5.46 -9.59
C ASP A 147 -18.20 4.31 -8.62
N ASN A 148 -18.07 4.63 -7.32
CA ASN A 148 -17.66 3.72 -6.25
C ASN A 148 -16.42 2.89 -6.64
N LEU A 149 -15.38 3.52 -7.18
CA LEU A 149 -14.21 2.75 -7.62
C LEU A 149 -13.43 2.17 -6.43
N SER A 150 -12.81 1.01 -6.65
CA SER A 150 -11.82 0.41 -5.75
C SER A 150 -10.56 0.00 -6.50
N ILE A 151 -9.41 0.33 -5.94
CA ILE A 151 -8.13 -0.26 -6.33
C ILE A 151 -7.84 -1.39 -5.34
N VAL A 152 -7.86 -2.64 -5.80
CA VAL A 152 -7.69 -3.82 -4.95
C VAL A 152 -6.36 -4.46 -5.26
N ILE A 153 -5.49 -4.53 -4.25
CA ILE A 153 -4.12 -4.95 -4.40
C ILE A 153 -3.87 -6.20 -3.57
N TYR A 154 -3.24 -7.20 -4.17
CA TYR A 154 -3.05 -8.52 -3.60
C TYR A 154 -1.56 -8.80 -3.44
N TRP A 155 -1.12 -9.18 -2.24
CA TRP A 155 0.22 -9.68 -1.97
C TRP A 155 0.19 -11.09 -1.40
N LEU A 156 1.10 -11.95 -1.85
CA LEU A 156 1.34 -13.25 -1.25
C LEU A 156 2.35 -13.10 -0.12
N ILE A 157 1.93 -13.39 1.12
CA ILE A 157 2.81 -13.42 2.29
C ILE A 157 3.23 -14.86 2.54
N PRO A 158 4.53 -15.20 2.43
CA PRO A 158 5.00 -16.54 2.70
C PRO A 158 4.85 -16.89 4.20
N PRO A 159 4.79 -18.19 4.55
CA PRO A 159 4.91 -18.60 5.95
C PRO A 159 6.28 -18.18 6.50
N ALA A 160 6.40 -18.21 7.83
CA ALA A 160 7.70 -18.03 8.46
C ALA A 160 8.71 -19.05 7.89
N PRO A 161 9.94 -18.62 7.55
CA PRO A 161 10.98 -19.55 7.13
C PRO A 161 11.35 -20.50 8.27
N LYS A 162 12.13 -21.55 7.98
CA LYS A 162 12.51 -22.55 8.99
C LYS A 162 13.28 -21.94 10.18
N ASN A 163 14.15 -20.96 9.90
CA ASN A 163 14.97 -20.28 10.89
C ASN A 163 14.72 -18.75 10.85
N PRO A 164 13.56 -18.27 11.31
CA PRO A 164 13.16 -16.86 11.14
C PRO A 164 14.00 -15.88 11.97
N GLU A 165 14.68 -16.36 13.01
CA GLU A 165 15.63 -15.56 13.78
C GLU A 165 16.92 -15.29 12.99
N GLU A 166 17.44 -16.29 12.27
CA GLU A 166 18.64 -16.13 11.42
C GLU A 166 18.36 -15.20 10.23
N GLU A 167 17.14 -15.26 9.68
CA GLU A 167 16.69 -14.39 8.58
C GLU A 167 16.18 -13.01 9.05
N GLY A 168 16.12 -12.77 10.36
CA GLY A 168 15.66 -11.51 10.93
C GLY A 168 14.20 -11.17 10.60
N THR A 169 13.35 -12.19 10.42
CA THR A 169 11.91 -12.05 10.09
C THR A 169 10.99 -12.53 11.21
N ALA A 170 11.53 -13.10 12.30
CA ALA A 170 10.75 -13.64 13.40
C ALA A 170 9.80 -12.62 14.04
N ALA A 171 10.29 -11.40 14.33
CA ALA A 171 9.48 -10.31 14.86
C ALA A 171 8.31 -9.95 13.92
N PHE A 172 8.59 -9.85 12.62
CA PHE A 172 7.57 -9.58 11.60
C PHE A 172 6.49 -10.67 11.60
N HIS A 173 6.87 -11.95 11.50
CA HIS A 173 5.88 -13.04 11.42
C HIS A 173 5.04 -13.15 12.69
N ARG A 174 5.62 -12.95 13.88
CA ARG A 174 4.86 -12.90 15.14
C ARG A 174 3.84 -11.76 15.12
N LEU A 175 4.27 -10.54 14.78
CA LEU A 175 3.38 -9.37 14.73
C LEU A 175 2.30 -9.51 13.66
N PHE A 176 2.66 -10.03 12.48
CA PHE A 176 1.73 -10.25 11.37
C PHE A 176 0.66 -11.29 11.70
N ASN A 177 1.05 -12.42 12.29
CA ASN A 177 0.10 -13.45 12.72
C ASN A 177 -0.85 -12.90 13.79
N ARG A 178 -0.32 -12.17 14.79
CA ARG A 178 -1.15 -11.50 15.79
C ARG A 178 -2.10 -10.48 15.15
N PHE A 179 -1.63 -9.65 14.23
CA PHE A 179 -2.45 -8.67 13.51
C PHE A 179 -3.62 -9.31 12.76
N CYS A 180 -3.37 -10.46 12.11
CA CYS A 180 -4.41 -11.13 11.35
C CYS A 180 -5.37 -11.92 12.24
N ASP A 181 -4.85 -12.74 13.17
CA ASP A 181 -5.59 -13.85 13.78
C ASP A 181 -6.07 -13.54 15.21
N GLU A 182 -5.37 -12.66 15.94
CA GLU A 182 -5.60 -12.42 17.38
C GLU A 182 -6.04 -11.00 17.71
N GLY A 183 -5.56 -10.00 16.95
CA GLY A 183 -5.81 -8.59 17.21
C GLY A 183 -7.28 -8.21 17.05
N ASP A 184 -7.73 -7.27 17.86
CA ASP A 184 -8.98 -6.55 17.61
C ASP A 184 -8.76 -5.36 16.66
N ASP A 185 -9.82 -4.67 16.31
CA ASP A 185 -9.75 -3.55 15.37
C ASP A 185 -8.99 -2.36 15.95
N ASP A 186 -9.07 -2.13 17.26
CA ASP A 186 -8.26 -1.10 17.94
C ASP A 186 -6.77 -1.39 17.83
N PHE A 187 -6.36 -2.64 18.04
CA PHE A 187 -5.00 -3.08 17.78
C PHE A 187 -4.65 -2.85 16.32
N ARG A 188 -5.44 -3.34 15.35
CA ARG A 188 -5.12 -3.23 13.93
C ARG A 188 -5.00 -1.77 13.47
N ASN A 189 -5.90 -0.90 13.94
CA ASN A 189 -5.94 0.52 13.62
C ASN A 189 -4.65 1.25 14.04
N ASN A 190 -4.03 0.80 15.13
CA ASN A 190 -2.78 1.35 15.66
C ASN A 190 -1.52 0.63 15.13
N ARG A 191 -1.65 -0.30 14.19
CA ARG A 191 -0.52 -1.10 13.69
C ARG A 191 -0.29 -0.93 12.19
N PHE A 192 -1.33 -0.90 11.38
CA PHE A 192 -1.15 -0.82 9.95
C PHE A 192 -0.64 0.55 9.51
N LYS A 193 0.51 0.59 8.82
CA LYS A 193 1.10 1.79 8.23
C LYS A 193 1.13 1.70 6.71
N LEU A 194 0.70 2.79 6.08
CA LEU A 194 0.90 3.05 4.66
C LEU A 194 1.99 4.11 4.50
N ILE A 195 2.95 3.87 3.62
CA ILE A 195 4.07 4.78 3.33
C ILE A 195 3.98 5.14 1.84
N PRO A 196 3.42 6.30 1.49
CA PRO A 196 3.40 6.76 0.12
C PRO A 196 4.75 7.36 -0.26
N ASN A 197 5.15 7.20 -1.51
CA ASN A 197 6.27 7.89 -2.12
C ASN A 197 5.88 8.35 -3.52
N LEU A 198 5.70 9.66 -3.68
CA LEU A 198 5.38 10.26 -4.97
C LEU A 198 6.64 10.33 -5.83
N VAL A 199 6.67 9.52 -6.90
CA VAL A 199 7.81 9.45 -7.84
C VAL A 199 7.66 10.51 -8.93
N GLU A 200 6.48 10.59 -9.53
CA GLU A 200 6.14 11.59 -10.54
C GLU A 200 4.75 12.14 -10.28
N GLY A 201 4.60 13.46 -10.40
CA GLY A 201 3.32 14.13 -10.30
C GLY A 201 3.46 15.64 -10.18
N PRO A 202 2.34 16.38 -10.24
CA PRO A 202 2.35 17.81 -10.06
C PRO A 202 2.87 18.19 -8.66
N TRP A 203 3.64 19.29 -8.59
CA TRP A 203 4.27 19.79 -7.36
C TRP A 203 3.30 19.92 -6.16
N ILE A 204 2.03 20.25 -6.42
CA ILE A 204 1.00 20.37 -5.38
C ILE A 204 0.74 19.04 -4.66
N LEU A 205 0.87 17.90 -5.36
CA LEU A 205 0.71 16.58 -4.75
C LEU A 205 1.90 16.20 -3.86
N GLN A 206 3.10 16.74 -4.10
CA GLN A 206 4.25 16.51 -3.21
C GLN A 206 4.03 17.11 -1.82
N THR A 207 3.30 18.22 -1.74
CA THR A 207 2.93 18.84 -0.45
C THR A 207 1.79 18.08 0.24
N LEU A 208 0.81 17.60 -0.53
CA LEU A 208 -0.37 16.91 0.00
C LEU A 208 -0.10 15.45 0.41
N VAL A 209 0.82 14.78 -0.28
CA VAL A 209 1.21 13.39 -0.03
C VAL A 209 2.69 13.35 0.33
N PRO A 210 3.05 13.75 1.57
CA PRO A 210 4.43 13.70 1.99
C PRO A 210 4.90 12.24 2.06
N ASN A 211 6.17 12.02 1.71
CA ASN A 211 6.79 10.70 1.80
C ASN A 211 7.08 10.34 3.27
N ARG A 212 6.02 9.99 4.00
CA ARG A 212 6.06 9.66 5.43
C ARG A 212 5.05 8.57 5.77
N PRO A 213 5.39 7.65 6.68
CA PRO A 213 4.43 6.66 7.16
C PRO A 213 3.20 7.30 7.80
N ALA A 214 2.05 6.69 7.57
CA ALA A 214 0.80 7.04 8.22
C ALA A 214 0.14 5.78 8.79
N LEU A 215 -0.13 5.78 10.10
CA LEU A 215 -1.11 4.88 10.70
C LEU A 215 -2.49 5.23 10.16
N THR A 216 -2.98 4.48 9.18
CA THR A 216 -4.22 4.84 8.50
C THR A 216 -5.44 4.57 9.36
N GLY A 217 -5.36 3.74 10.41
CA GLY A 217 -6.53 3.34 11.22
C GLY A 217 -7.01 4.43 12.15
N ASN A 218 -6.10 5.37 12.45
CA ASN A 218 -6.39 6.55 13.23
C ASN A 218 -6.89 7.72 12.37
N LYS A 219 -7.01 7.51 11.05
CA LYS A 219 -7.29 8.56 10.04
C LYS A 219 -8.47 8.23 9.14
N LEU A 220 -8.61 6.96 8.78
CA LEU A 220 -9.63 6.42 7.90
C LEU A 220 -10.45 5.37 8.64
N THR A 221 -11.71 5.21 8.23
CA THR A 221 -12.51 4.05 8.62
C THR A 221 -11.93 2.82 7.91
N GLN A 222 -11.52 1.83 8.71
CA GLN A 222 -11.02 0.55 8.21
C GLN A 222 -12.01 -0.57 8.52
N ARG A 223 -12.11 -1.53 7.61
CA ARG A 223 -12.79 -2.81 7.89
C ARG A 223 -11.80 -3.93 7.64
N TYR A 224 -11.85 -4.94 8.50
CA TYR A 224 -10.92 -6.05 8.48
C TYR A 224 -11.69 -7.36 8.28
N PHE A 225 -11.28 -8.16 7.31
CA PHE A 225 -11.85 -9.47 7.07
C PHE A 225 -10.76 -10.52 7.05
N CYS A 226 -10.85 -11.48 7.95
CA CYS A 226 -9.84 -12.51 8.12
C CYS A 226 -10.44 -13.90 7.90
N ARG A 227 -9.74 -14.71 7.09
CA ARG A 227 -9.95 -16.15 6.95
C ARG A 227 -8.59 -16.86 6.94
N SER A 228 -8.58 -18.19 6.90
CA SER A 228 -7.34 -18.96 6.94
C SER A 228 -6.38 -18.64 5.79
N ASN A 229 -6.91 -18.41 4.57
CA ASN A 229 -6.13 -18.17 3.35
C ASN A 229 -5.94 -16.70 2.99
N TYR A 230 -6.64 -15.76 3.63
CA TYR A 230 -6.48 -14.33 3.34
C TYR A 230 -6.76 -13.42 4.54
N PHE A 231 -6.18 -12.23 4.45
CA PHE A 231 -6.55 -11.08 5.25
C PHE A 231 -6.85 -9.92 4.32
N GLU A 232 -8.03 -9.31 4.45
CA GLU A 232 -8.46 -8.15 3.67
C GLU A 232 -8.62 -6.94 4.57
N LEU A 233 -8.08 -5.83 4.11
CA LEU A 233 -8.19 -4.51 4.70
C LEU A 233 -8.84 -3.54 3.70
N ASP A 234 -10.04 -3.08 4.04
CA ASP A 234 -10.73 -2.01 3.32
C ASP A 234 -10.35 -0.65 3.90
N LEU A 235 -9.84 0.25 3.06
CA LEU A 235 -9.48 1.62 3.39
C LEU A 235 -10.48 2.59 2.75
N ASP A 236 -11.42 3.09 3.56
CA ASP A 236 -12.39 4.10 3.12
C ASP A 236 -11.76 5.49 3.10
N VAL A 237 -11.35 5.94 1.92
CA VAL A 237 -10.72 7.25 1.74
C VAL A 237 -11.73 8.39 1.91
N ALA A 238 -13.00 8.15 1.62
CA ALA A 238 -14.07 9.14 1.74
C ALA A 238 -14.45 9.42 3.20
N SER A 239 -14.06 8.54 4.13
CA SER A 239 -14.38 8.67 5.56
C SER A 239 -13.71 9.85 6.26
N SER A 240 -12.76 10.53 5.60
CA SER A 240 -12.14 11.74 6.12
C SER A 240 -12.01 12.82 5.07
N THR A 241 -12.43 14.04 5.42
CA THR A 241 -12.40 15.20 4.52
C THR A 241 -11.03 15.45 3.90
N ALA A 242 -9.96 15.35 4.69
CA ALA A 242 -8.59 15.56 4.21
C ALA A 242 -8.15 14.42 3.27
N ALA A 243 -8.38 13.16 3.64
CA ALA A 243 -8.07 12.02 2.79
C ALA A 243 -8.90 12.02 1.50
N GLN A 244 -10.18 12.38 1.58
CA GLN A 244 -11.07 12.55 0.45
C GLN A 244 -10.53 13.60 -0.52
N TYR A 245 -10.08 14.76 -0.01
CA TYR A 245 -9.50 15.82 -0.82
C TYR A 245 -8.21 15.34 -1.53
N ILE A 246 -7.29 14.74 -0.79
CA ILE A 246 -6.03 14.19 -1.32
C ILE A 246 -6.33 13.10 -2.38
N GLY A 247 -7.21 12.15 -2.05
CA GLY A 247 -7.60 11.06 -2.94
C GLY A 247 -8.28 11.56 -4.22
N SER A 248 -9.13 12.58 -4.12
CA SER A 248 -9.75 13.22 -5.31
C SER A 248 -8.71 13.91 -6.19
N MET A 249 -7.69 14.53 -5.58
CA MET A 249 -6.58 15.15 -6.31
C MET A 249 -5.74 14.08 -7.01
N CYS A 250 -5.36 13.00 -6.32
CA CYS A 250 -4.63 11.88 -6.92
C CYS A 250 -5.41 11.26 -8.10
N GLN A 251 -6.73 11.08 -7.95
CA GLN A 251 -7.59 10.59 -9.03
C GLN A 251 -7.59 11.51 -10.25
N SER A 252 -7.68 12.82 -10.04
CA SER A 252 -7.70 13.81 -11.14
C SER A 252 -6.39 13.82 -11.95
N TRP A 253 -5.29 13.39 -11.35
CA TRP A 253 -3.98 13.30 -11.97
C TRP A 253 -3.52 11.86 -12.22
N ALA A 254 -4.39 10.86 -12.05
CA ALA A 254 -3.99 9.45 -12.03
C ALA A 254 -3.21 9.02 -13.29
N SER A 255 -3.59 9.54 -14.47
CA SER A 255 -2.92 9.28 -15.75
C SER A 255 -1.57 9.99 -15.94
N TYR A 256 -1.15 10.82 -15.00
CA TYR A 256 0.11 11.60 -14.99
C TYR A 256 0.90 11.42 -13.68
N LEU A 257 0.49 10.45 -12.86
CA LEU A 257 1.00 10.21 -11.52
C LEU A 257 1.75 8.89 -11.49
N GLN A 258 2.94 8.87 -10.90
CA GLN A 258 3.60 7.64 -10.47
C GLN A 258 3.82 7.68 -8.96
N MET A 259 3.30 6.68 -8.25
CA MET A 259 3.37 6.60 -6.80
C MET A 259 3.70 5.19 -6.35
N HIS A 260 4.69 5.07 -5.47
CA HIS A 260 4.89 3.84 -4.72
C HIS A 260 4.09 3.90 -3.41
N LEU A 261 3.45 2.81 -3.06
CA LEU A 261 2.84 2.59 -1.76
C LEU A 261 3.51 1.39 -1.11
N TYR A 262 4.06 1.58 0.09
CA TYR A 262 4.63 0.50 0.90
C TYR A 262 3.79 0.27 2.14
N LEU A 263 3.68 -0.99 2.54
CA LEU A 263 2.88 -1.44 3.67
C LEU A 263 3.81 -1.98 4.75
N THR A 264 3.57 -1.63 6.00
CA THR A 264 4.29 -2.22 7.14
C THR A 264 3.37 -2.27 8.37
N LEU A 265 3.74 -3.06 9.36
CA LEU A 265 3.12 -3.05 10.66
C LEU A 265 4.02 -2.30 11.65
N GLN A 266 3.42 -1.50 12.54
CA GLN A 266 4.11 -0.73 13.56
C GLN A 266 4.47 -1.61 14.75
N GLY A 267 5.77 -1.72 15.02
CA GLY A 267 6.28 -2.33 16.25
C GLY A 267 6.29 -1.31 17.39
N GLU A 268 5.75 -1.70 18.55
CA GLU A 268 5.60 -0.83 19.74
C GLU A 268 6.45 -1.30 20.94
N ASN A 269 7.19 -2.39 20.78
CA ASN A 269 8.18 -2.86 21.75
C ASN A 269 9.32 -3.61 21.04
N GLU A 270 10.38 -3.92 21.77
CA GLU A 270 11.58 -4.57 21.25
C GLU A 270 11.31 -5.93 20.57
N ASP A 271 10.34 -6.71 21.07
CA ASP A 271 10.01 -8.04 20.53
C ASP A 271 9.30 -7.99 19.16
N GLU A 272 8.81 -6.81 18.80
CA GLU A 272 8.13 -6.48 17.54
C GLU A 272 9.05 -5.76 16.53
N LEU A 273 10.33 -5.53 16.90
CA LEU A 273 11.33 -4.86 16.08
C LEU A 273 12.41 -5.85 15.60
N GLN A 274 13.09 -5.61 14.48
CA GLN A 274 12.97 -4.50 13.53
C GLN A 274 11.69 -4.61 12.68
N GLU A 275 11.10 -3.47 12.33
CA GLU A 275 10.01 -3.43 11.34
C GLU A 275 10.48 -3.91 9.95
N ARG A 276 9.56 -4.49 9.16
CA ARG A 276 9.83 -4.96 7.78
C ARG A 276 8.68 -4.53 6.87
N ILE A 277 9.01 -4.22 5.61
CA ILE A 277 7.98 -3.96 4.60
C ILE A 277 7.24 -5.27 4.31
N LEU A 278 5.93 -5.24 4.52
CA LEU A 278 5.01 -6.33 4.20
C LEU A 278 4.88 -6.49 2.68
N GLY A 279 4.68 -5.39 1.97
CA GLY A 279 4.51 -5.38 0.53
C GLY A 279 4.67 -3.97 -0.04
N GLY A 280 4.84 -3.89 -1.36
CA GLY A 280 4.87 -2.62 -2.08
C GLY A 280 4.10 -2.73 -3.40
N VAL A 281 3.62 -1.60 -3.89
CA VAL A 281 3.05 -1.45 -5.23
C VAL A 281 3.48 -0.11 -5.82
N ASP A 282 3.95 -0.12 -7.06
CA ASP A 282 4.06 1.07 -7.91
C ASP A 282 2.77 1.15 -8.72
N VAL A 283 2.12 2.31 -8.70
CA VAL A 283 0.98 2.62 -9.56
C VAL A 283 1.39 3.81 -10.42
N SER A 284 1.44 3.60 -11.73
CA SER A 284 1.98 4.53 -12.71
C SER A 284 0.97 4.81 -13.82
N TYR A 285 0.59 6.08 -13.97
CA TYR A 285 -0.27 6.58 -15.04
C TYR A 285 -1.60 5.82 -15.16
N LEU A 286 -2.20 5.50 -14.01
CA LEU A 286 -3.41 4.68 -13.92
C LEU A 286 -4.58 5.34 -14.65
N ASN A 287 -5.12 4.66 -15.65
CA ASN A 287 -6.36 5.07 -16.32
C ASN A 287 -7.57 4.48 -15.59
N LEU A 288 -8.25 5.33 -14.81
CA LEU A 288 -9.43 4.94 -14.04
C LEU A 288 -10.65 4.55 -14.89
N GLU A 289 -10.70 4.96 -16.17
CA GLU A 289 -11.78 4.59 -17.10
C GLU A 289 -11.75 3.10 -17.49
N LEU A 290 -10.62 2.42 -17.23
CA LEU A 290 -10.48 0.98 -17.46
C LEU A 290 -11.05 0.14 -16.31
N ALA A 291 -11.69 0.77 -15.32
CA ALA A 291 -12.39 0.08 -14.25
C ALA A 291 -13.49 -0.81 -14.82
N THR A 292 -13.50 -2.08 -14.40
CA THR A 292 -14.52 -3.06 -14.79
C THR A 292 -15.53 -3.24 -13.68
N GLU A 293 -16.76 -3.66 -13.99
CA GLU A 293 -17.74 -4.04 -12.96
C GLU A 293 -17.30 -5.32 -12.28
N PHE A 294 -17.43 -5.38 -10.96
CA PHE A 294 -17.12 -6.60 -10.22
C PHE A 294 -18.20 -7.65 -10.50
N SER A 295 -17.89 -8.60 -11.39
CA SER A 295 -18.77 -9.71 -11.79
C SER A 295 -18.44 -11.02 -11.08
#